data_AF-A0A645ICG1-F1
#
_entry.id   AF-A0A645ICG1-F1
#
_cell.length_a   1.000
_cell.length_b   1.000
_cell.length_c   1.000
_cell.angle_alpha   90.00
_cell.angle_beta   90.00
_cell.angle_gamma   90.00
#
_symmetry.space_group_name_H-M   'P 1'
#
loop_
_entity.id
_entity.type
_entity.pdbx_description
1 polymer ?
#
loop_
_entity_poly.entity_id
_entity_poly.type
_entity_poly.pdbx_seq_one_letter_code
_entity_poly.pdbx_strand_id
1 'polypeptide(L)'
;MGRRLIQQGQLLQQPGMQVATIVSGEDKWVTANFLESQMPHITIGTKVRMKADALNGQEFEGVVTAISAATGSRYSNIPVDNSTGNFVKVQQRIPVRIEFSGNNDPEGLKRLRTGMNMDIFIKG
;
A
#
# COMPACT_ATOMS: atom_id res chain seq x y z
N MET A 1 -18.88 -32.70 -23.30
CA MET A 1 -18.60 -32.38 -21.87
C MET A 1 -17.66 -31.18 -21.83
N GLY A 2 -18.20 -29.96 -21.79
CA GLY A 2 -17.41 -28.72 -21.87
C GLY A 2 -17.21 -28.10 -20.48
N ARG A 3 -15.97 -28.05 -20.00
CA ARG A 3 -15.60 -27.37 -18.75
C ARG A 3 -15.26 -25.91 -19.09
N ARG A 4 -16.20 -25.01 -18.84
CA ARG A 4 -16.01 -23.56 -18.90
C ARG A 4 -15.75 -23.09 -17.46
N LEU A 5 -14.49 -22.81 -17.11
CA LEU A 5 -14.11 -22.28 -15.80
C LEU A 5 -13.24 -21.05 -15.96
N ILE A 6 -13.84 -19.97 -16.47
CA ILE A 6 -13.40 -18.63 -16.08
C ILE A 6 -14.61 -17.71 -16.16
N GLN A 7 -15.25 -17.52 -15.00
CA GLN A 7 -16.14 -16.38 -14.80
C GLN A 7 -15.23 -15.14 -14.73
N GLN A 8 -15.15 -14.39 -15.82
CA GLN A 8 -14.74 -12.99 -15.77
C GLN A 8 -15.73 -12.28 -14.82
N GLY A 9 -15.29 -11.98 -13.61
CA GLY A 9 -16.15 -11.37 -12.59
C GLY A 9 -15.73 -11.62 -11.15
N GLN A 10 -14.79 -12.53 -10.88
CA GLN A 10 -14.43 -12.87 -9.51
C GLN A 10 -13.14 -12.17 -9.05
N LEU A 11 -13.36 -11.15 -8.22
CA LEU A 11 -12.43 -10.54 -7.26
C LEU A 11 -11.36 -9.61 -7.85
N LEU A 12 -11.78 -8.42 -8.32
CA LEU A 12 -10.96 -7.24 -8.04
C LEU A 12 -11.02 -7.01 -6.53
N GLN A 13 -9.95 -7.47 -5.88
CA GLN A 13 -9.61 -7.38 -4.48
C GLN A 13 -10.10 -6.04 -3.88
N GLN A 14 -10.79 -6.13 -2.75
CA GLN A 14 -11.41 -5.01 -2.06
C GLN A 14 -10.50 -3.76 -2.06
N PRO A 15 -10.97 -2.61 -2.54
CA PRO A 15 -10.27 -1.35 -2.34
C PRO A 15 -10.38 -1.00 -0.85
N GLY A 16 -9.37 -1.31 -0.03
CA GLY A 16 -9.35 -0.79 1.34
C GLY A 16 -8.31 -1.35 2.29
N MET A 17 -8.00 -2.64 2.22
CA MET A 17 -7.11 -3.25 3.22
C MET A 17 -5.68 -3.34 2.72
N GLN A 18 -4.88 -2.36 3.10
CA GLN A 18 -3.43 -2.44 3.00
C GLN A 18 -2.87 -2.38 4.40
N VAL A 19 -2.16 -3.43 4.80
CA VAL A 19 -1.56 -3.48 6.13
C VAL A 19 -0.44 -2.44 6.16
N ALA A 20 -0.70 -1.37 6.89
CA ALA A 20 0.26 -0.31 7.13
C ALA A 20 0.51 -0.19 8.64
N THR A 21 1.75 0.13 9.00
CA THR A 21 2.17 0.18 10.40
C THR A 21 2.64 1.59 10.75
N ILE A 22 2.21 2.06 11.91
CA ILE A 22 2.67 3.34 12.47
C ILE A 22 4.11 3.16 12.97
N VAL A 23 4.98 4.10 12.62
CA VAL A 23 6.32 4.24 13.16
C VAL A 23 6.40 5.59 13.88
N SER A 24 6.95 5.59 15.09
CA SER A 24 7.11 6.81 15.89
C SER A 24 8.59 7.10 16.12
N GLY A 25 9.07 8.24 15.60
CA GLY A 25 10.32 8.91 15.97
C GLY A 25 10.01 10.28 16.58
N GLU A 26 10.77 11.33 16.22
CA GLU A 26 10.39 12.72 16.52
C GLU A 26 9.05 13.09 15.85
N ASP A 27 8.77 12.51 14.67
CA ASP A 27 7.50 12.59 13.95
C ASP A 27 6.85 11.21 13.78
N LYS A 28 5.52 11.16 13.71
CA LYS A 28 4.76 9.92 13.43
C LYS A 28 4.52 9.79 11.92
N TRP A 29 4.72 8.59 11.38
CA TRP A 29 4.35 8.26 10.00
C TRP A 29 3.82 6.84 9.88
N VAL A 30 3.26 6.54 8.72
CA VAL A 30 2.73 5.24 8.34
C VAL A 30 3.57 4.69 7.19
N THR A 31 3.99 3.43 7.30
CA THR A 31 4.57 2.69 6.17
C THR A 31 3.54 1.74 5.61
N ALA A 32 3.13 1.94 4.35
CA ALA A 32 2.17 1.12 3.63
C ALA A 32 2.86 0.34 2.51
N ASN A 33 2.50 -0.94 2.32
CA ASN A 33 3.08 -1.79 1.28
C ASN A 33 2.08 -1.98 0.14
N PHE A 34 2.28 -1.25 -0.96
CA PHE A 34 1.41 -1.28 -2.13
C PHE A 34 1.86 -2.32 -3.14
N LEU A 35 0.93 -2.94 -3.87
CA LEU A 35 1.29 -3.75 -5.03
C LEU A 35 1.86 -2.87 -6.14
N GLU A 36 2.80 -3.38 -6.93
CA GLU A 36 3.32 -2.66 -8.11
C GLU A 36 2.19 -2.18 -9.04
N SER A 37 1.15 -2.98 -9.23
CA SER A 37 -0.02 -2.61 -10.04
C SER A 37 -0.84 -1.44 -9.47
N GLN A 38 -0.68 -1.09 -8.19
CA GLN A 38 -1.35 0.04 -7.54
C GLN A 38 -0.52 1.33 -7.60
N MET A 39 0.79 1.23 -7.87
CA MET A 39 1.70 2.37 -7.91
C MET A 39 1.39 3.46 -8.95
N PRO A 40 0.76 3.19 -10.11
CA PRO A 40 0.45 4.26 -11.07
C PRO A 40 -0.41 5.40 -10.51
N HIS A 41 -1.14 5.16 -9.42
CA HIS A 41 -1.98 6.14 -8.73
C HIS A 41 -1.30 6.75 -7.48
N ILE A 42 -0.02 6.42 -7.26
CA ILE A 42 0.72 6.76 -6.03
C ILE A 42 1.99 7.50 -6.42
N THR A 43 2.00 8.79 -6.12
CA THR A 43 3.15 9.67 -6.32
C THR A 43 3.44 10.42 -5.02
N ILE A 44 4.66 10.94 -4.88
CA ILE A 44 4.97 11.86 -3.79
C ILE A 44 4.02 13.06 -3.87
N GLY A 45 3.41 13.43 -2.74
CA GLY A 45 2.37 14.45 -2.65
C GLY A 45 0.94 13.93 -2.77
N THR A 46 0.72 12.66 -3.11
CA THR A 46 -0.63 12.06 -3.13
C THR A 46 -1.24 12.12 -1.74
N LYS A 47 -2.44 12.71 -1.64
CA LYS A 47 -3.23 12.73 -0.40
C LYS A 47 -3.97 11.42 -0.23
N VAL A 48 -3.94 10.89 0.98
CA VAL A 48 -4.62 9.64 1.34
C VAL A 48 -5.47 9.84 2.58
N ARG A 49 -6.53 9.02 2.69
CA ARG A 49 -7.27 8.85 3.94
C ARG A 49 -6.81 7.56 4.59
N MET A 50 -6.69 7.57 5.90
CA MET A 50 -6.23 6.44 6.67
C MET A 50 -7.18 6.20 7.84
N LYS A 51 -7.45 4.94 8.19
CA LYS A 51 -8.29 4.58 9.35
C LYS A 51 -7.51 3.72 10.31
N ALA A 52 -7.49 4.08 11.59
CA ALA A 52 -6.86 3.26 12.62
C ALA A 52 -7.86 2.22 13.16
N ASP A 53 -7.61 0.93 12.90
CA ASP A 53 -8.45 -0.17 13.41
C ASP A 53 -8.57 -0.11 14.94
N ALA A 54 -7.45 0.11 15.61
CA ALA A 54 -7.35 0.13 17.07
C ALA A 54 -8.07 1.33 17.72
N LEU A 55 -8.51 2.33 16.94
CA LEU A 55 -9.23 3.52 17.41
C LEU A 55 -10.67 3.57 16.87
N ASN A 56 -11.34 2.42 16.75
CA ASN A 56 -12.71 2.33 16.22
C ASN A 56 -12.85 2.94 14.81
N GLY A 57 -11.83 2.81 13.97
CA GLY A 57 -11.84 3.33 12.61
C GLY A 57 -11.72 4.85 12.51
N GLN A 58 -11.17 5.52 13.55
CA GLN A 58 -10.89 6.96 13.51
C GLN A 58 -10.09 7.32 12.24
N GLU A 59 -10.58 8.35 11.54
CA GLU A 59 -10.02 8.81 10.27
C GLU A 59 -8.87 9.79 10.48
N PHE A 60 -7.85 9.65 9.63
CA PHE A 60 -6.69 10.53 9.53
C PHE A 60 -6.41 10.85 8.07
N GLU A 61 -5.90 12.05 7.82
CA GLU A 61 -5.39 12.48 6.53
C GLU A 61 -3.87 12.33 6.48
N GLY A 62 -3.36 11.84 5.36
CA GLY A 62 -1.93 11.69 5.14
C GLY A 62 -1.50 12.15 3.76
N VAL A 63 -0.19 12.31 3.61
CA VAL A 63 0.46 12.65 2.34
C VAL A 63 1.60 11.67 2.11
N VAL A 64 1.70 11.12 0.91
CA VAL A 64 2.84 10.29 0.51
C VAL A 64 4.09 11.18 0.44
N THR A 65 5.09 10.88 1.27
CA THR A 65 6.34 11.67 1.32
C THR A 65 7.54 10.92 0.75
N ALA A 66 7.50 9.58 0.77
CA ALA A 66 8.52 8.78 0.11
C ALA A 66 7.93 7.49 -0.47
N ILE A 67 8.50 7.07 -1.59
CA ILE A 67 8.25 5.77 -2.19
C ILE A 67 9.60 5.08 -2.21
N SER A 68 9.72 3.94 -1.52
CA SER A 68 10.96 3.17 -1.54
C SER A 68 11.22 2.76 -2.97
N ALA A 69 12.31 3.27 -3.52
CA ALA A 69 12.64 3.04 -4.89
C ALA A 69 13.03 1.56 -5.05
N ALA A 70 12.14 0.77 -5.65
CA ALA A 70 12.56 -0.37 -6.44
C ALA A 70 13.21 0.14 -7.75
N THR A 71 14.06 1.18 -7.69
CA THR A 71 14.92 1.56 -8.81
C THR A 71 16.14 0.66 -8.78
N GLY A 72 15.89 -0.60 -9.14
CA GLY A 72 16.89 -1.53 -9.61
C GLY A 72 16.41 -2.04 -10.96
N SER A 73 16.76 -1.31 -12.02
CA SER A 73 16.80 -1.82 -13.40
C SER A 73 15.49 -1.79 -14.19
N ARG A 74 15.24 -0.67 -14.88
CA ARG A 74 15.05 -0.84 -16.34
C ARG A 74 16.32 -1.52 -16.84
N TYR A 75 16.15 -2.64 -17.55
CA TYR A 75 17.21 -3.48 -18.12
C TYR A 75 17.94 -4.39 -17.12
N SER A 76 17.44 -5.63 -17.02
CA SER A 76 18.33 -6.73 -17.37
C SER A 76 17.58 -7.66 -18.31
N ASN A 77 18.05 -7.72 -19.56
CA ASN A 77 17.84 -8.84 -20.46
C ASN A 77 18.51 -10.08 -19.85
N ILE A 78 18.01 -10.54 -18.71
CA ILE A 78 18.20 -11.93 -18.31
C ILE A 78 17.07 -12.64 -19.06
N PRO A 79 17.35 -13.43 -20.10
CA PRO A 79 16.37 -14.44 -20.46
C PRO A 79 16.15 -15.23 -19.17
N VAL A 80 14.96 -15.08 -18.57
CA VAL A 80 14.52 -16.03 -17.55
C VAL A 80 14.63 -17.37 -18.23
N ASP A 81 15.67 -18.13 -17.85
CA ASP A 81 15.83 -19.51 -18.24
C ASP A 81 14.70 -20.27 -17.55
N ASN A 82 13.53 -20.20 -18.18
CA ASN A 82 12.35 -20.97 -17.85
C ASN A 82 12.37 -22.24 -18.71
N SER A 83 13.47 -23.01 -18.69
CA SER A 83 13.56 -24.31 -19.36
C SER A 83 12.60 -25.39 -18.79
N THR A 84 11.59 -25.03 -17.99
CA THR A 84 10.49 -25.92 -17.55
C THR A 84 9.07 -25.33 -17.66
N GLY A 85 8.89 -24.12 -18.20
CA GLY A 85 7.57 -23.66 -18.68
C GLY A 85 6.51 -23.29 -17.63
N ASN A 86 6.81 -23.21 -16.34
CA ASN A 86 5.85 -22.73 -15.32
C ASN A 86 6.21 -21.32 -14.84
N PHE A 87 5.51 -20.30 -15.34
CA PHE A 87 5.62 -18.93 -14.85
C PHE A 87 4.80 -18.76 -13.58
N VAL A 88 5.45 -18.65 -12.42
CA VAL A 88 4.78 -18.22 -11.18
C VAL A 88 4.90 -16.70 -11.07
N LYS A 89 3.78 -15.98 -11.21
CA LYS A 89 3.74 -14.53 -11.03
C LYS A 89 3.81 -14.18 -9.54
N VAL A 90 4.99 -13.78 -9.08
CA VAL A 90 5.18 -13.27 -7.72
C VAL A 90 4.71 -11.80 -7.67
N GLN A 91 3.85 -11.46 -6.72
CA GLN A 91 3.41 -10.08 -6.51
C GLN A 91 4.47 -9.30 -5.73
N GLN A 92 5.07 -8.30 -6.37
CA GLN A 92 5.99 -7.39 -5.70
C GLN A 92 5.23 -6.29 -4.96
N ARG A 93 5.67 -5.99 -3.74
CA ARG A 93 5.15 -4.90 -2.92
C ARG A 93 6.20 -3.80 -2.79
N ILE A 94 5.75 -2.56 -2.89
CA ILE A 94 6.57 -1.35 -2.81
C ILE A 94 6.19 -0.62 -1.51
N PRO A 95 7.13 -0.48 -0.57
CA PRO A 95 6.93 0.31 0.63
C PRO A 95 6.79 1.80 0.29
N VAL A 96 5.79 2.43 0.90
CA VAL A 96 5.49 3.86 0.74
C VAL A 96 5.34 4.47 2.13
N ARG A 97 6.05 5.56 2.37
CA ARG A 97 5.97 6.37 3.58
C ARG A 97 4.88 7.43 3.41
N ILE A 98 4.00 7.51 4.38
CA ILE A 98 2.88 8.42 4.43
C ILE A 98 2.95 9.18 5.75
N GLU A 99 3.05 10.50 5.69
CA GLU A 99 3.06 11.36 6.88
C GLU A 99 1.69 11.92 7.16
N PHE A 100 1.36 12.12 8.44
CA PHE A 100 0.09 12.72 8.85
C PHE A 100 0.06 14.20 8.45
N SER A 101 -1.04 14.63 7.86
CA SER A 101 -1.29 16.04 7.55
C SER A 101 -1.50 16.87 8.83
N GLY A 102 -1.19 18.17 8.77
CA GLY A 102 -1.47 19.13 9.86
C GLY A 102 -2.96 19.37 10.12
N ASN A 103 -3.85 18.88 9.26
CA ASN A 103 -5.31 19.00 9.43
C ASN A 103 -5.90 17.99 10.44
N ASN A 104 -5.11 17.02 10.91
CA ASN A 104 -5.58 16.00 11.83
C ASN A 104 -5.75 16.54 13.25
N ASP A 105 -6.70 15.97 14.00
CA ASP A 105 -6.85 16.23 15.42
C ASP A 105 -5.58 15.79 16.20
N PRO A 106 -4.88 16.71 16.89
CA PRO A 106 -3.68 16.40 17.67
C PRO A 106 -3.93 15.35 18.75
N GLU A 107 -5.12 15.32 19.35
CA GLU A 107 -5.43 14.35 20.41
C GLU A 107 -5.61 12.94 19.83
N GLY A 108 -6.28 12.83 18.67
CA GLY A 108 -6.30 11.63 17.86
C GLY A 108 -4.90 11.10 17.54
N LEU A 109 -4.00 11.97 17.08
CA LEU A 109 -2.62 11.59 16.75
C LEU A 109 -1.83 11.10 17.97
N LYS A 110 -2.05 11.65 19.16
CA LYS A 110 -1.39 11.16 20.40
C LYS A 110 -1.81 9.74 20.76
N ARG A 111 -3.07 9.38 20.49
CA ARG A 111 -3.62 8.04 20.78
C ARG A 111 -3.03 6.94 19.87
N LEU A 112 -2.51 7.31 18.70
CA LEU A 112 -1.82 6.39 17.80
C LEU A 112 -0.54 5.84 18.42
N ARG A 113 -0.31 4.54 18.28
CA ARG A 113 0.90 3.84 18.78
C ARG A 113 1.58 3.07 17.66
N THR A 114 2.89 2.96 17.75
CA THR A 114 3.69 2.11 16.87
C THR A 114 3.14 0.69 16.87
N GLY A 115 3.09 0.07 15.69
CA GLY A 115 2.53 -1.29 15.54
C GLY A 115 1.01 -1.33 15.30
N MET A 116 0.27 -0.21 15.47
CA MET A 116 -1.14 -0.17 15.07
C MET A 116 -1.30 -0.33 13.56
N ASN A 117 -2.35 -1.05 13.19
CA ASN A 117 -2.75 -1.24 11.80
C ASN A 117 -3.56 -0.04 11.33
N MET A 118 -3.33 0.34 10.08
CA MET A 118 -4.06 1.40 9.39
C MET A 118 -4.59 0.87 8.06
N ASP A 119 -5.87 1.11 7.78
CA ASP A 119 -6.43 0.96 6.43
C ASP A 119 -6.17 2.22 5.61
N ILE A 120 -5.76 2.06 4.36
CA ILE A 120 -5.36 3.17 3.48
C ILE A 120 -6.29 3.27 2.28
N PHE A 121 -6.84 4.46 2.08
CA PHE A 121 -7.74 4.81 0.99
C PHE A 121 -7.11 5.93 0.16
N ILE A 122 -6.75 5.61 -1.08
CA ILE A 122 -6.29 6.58 -2.06
C ILE A 122 -7.54 7.21 -2.71
N LYS A 123 -7.60 8.54 -2.77
CA LYS A 123 -8.58 9.22 -3.62
C LYS A 123 -8.14 9.06 -5.07
N GLY A 124 -8.90 8.29 -5.85
CA GLY A 124 -8.71 8.14 -7.30
C GLY A 124 -9.11 9.37 -8.08
#